data_AF-F8FFL8-F1
#
_entry.id   AF-F8FFL8-F1
#
_cell.length_a   1.000
_cell.length_b   1.000
_cell.length_c   1.000
_cell.angle_alpha   90.00
_cell.angle_beta   90.00
_cell.angle_gamma   90.00
#
_symmetry.space_group_name_H-M   'P 1'
#
loop_
_entity.id
_entity.type
_entity.pdbx_description
1 polymer ?
#
loop_
_entity_poly.entity_id
_entity_poly.type
_entity_poly.pdbx_seq_one_letter_code
_entity_poly.pdbx_strand_id
1 'polypeptide(L)'
;MQSAPDLFQKKVMKSPRRLLYDEKAWKQDREVQQAKRVSEKGRESNVEFLTEFMAQRWYVIAGALVILFLVIKLVKTVIKWVIILAIVAAVYFYGASYKDQLLEYGSALGTKVAADVKNQALKTVTEEAKEAKYMQNPDGTFTVKTKSVRIDGKPGASDVQVTFMNQTFTLKVDDVLKRFIEQAKTGAAG
;
A
#
# COMPACT_ATOMS: atom_id res chain seq x y z
N MET A 1 77.32 91.01 7.81
CA MET A 1 76.73 91.37 6.50
C MET A 1 75.66 90.32 6.21
N GLN A 2 74.39 90.59 5.94
CA GLN A 2 73.70 91.82 5.57
C GLN A 2 72.19 91.57 5.73
N SER A 3 71.48 92.56 6.29
CA SER A 3 70.09 92.98 6.00
C SER A 3 68.93 91.95 5.89
N ALA A 4 68.18 91.80 6.99
CA ALA A 4 66.82 92.32 7.28
C ALA A 4 65.76 92.44 6.14
N PRO A 5 64.46 92.69 6.47
CA PRO A 5 63.39 91.73 6.78
C PRO A 5 62.14 91.97 5.88
N ASP A 6 61.08 91.16 6.00
CA ASP A 6 59.67 91.46 5.64
C ASP A 6 58.88 90.13 5.54
N LEU A 7 57.59 89.98 5.79
CA LEU A 7 56.49 90.82 6.24
C LEU A 7 55.39 89.85 6.70
N PHE A 8 54.80 90.15 7.86
CA PHE A 8 53.41 89.92 8.21
C PHE A 8 52.54 89.05 7.28
N GLN A 9 52.22 87.83 7.73
CA GLN A 9 50.88 87.28 7.53
C GLN A 9 50.36 86.71 8.85
N LYS A 10 49.95 87.61 9.75
CA LYS A 10 48.97 87.29 10.80
C LYS A 10 47.68 86.90 10.09
N LYS A 11 47.50 85.61 9.80
CA LYS A 11 46.19 85.09 9.42
C LYS A 11 45.31 85.15 10.66
N VAL A 12 44.62 86.27 10.81
CA VAL A 12 43.55 86.46 11.78
C VAL A 12 42.53 85.35 11.49
N MET A 13 42.57 84.28 12.27
CA MET A 13 41.48 83.32 12.31
C MET A 13 40.27 84.09 12.83
N LYS A 14 39.43 84.50 11.88
CA LYS A 14 38.10 85.02 12.14
C LYS A 14 37.33 83.85 12.77
N SER A 15 37.26 83.84 14.10
CA SER A 15 36.39 82.92 14.82
C SER A 15 35.00 83.05 14.21
N PRO A 16 34.41 81.97 13.67
CA PRO A 16 33.06 82.03 13.15
C PRO A 16 32.17 82.50 14.30
N ARG A 17 31.51 83.63 14.05
CA ARG A 17 30.49 84.22 14.93
C ARG A 17 29.58 83.07 15.34
N ARG A 18 29.61 82.73 16.64
CA ARG A 18 28.77 81.71 17.23
C ARG A 18 27.34 82.18 16.98
N LEU A 19 26.72 81.66 15.91
CA LEU A 19 25.33 81.90 15.59
C LEU A 19 24.58 81.50 16.86
N LEU A 20 23.77 82.43 17.39
CA LEU A 20 22.81 82.14 18.44
C LEU A 20 21.82 81.14 17.83
N TYR A 21 22.22 79.87 17.87
CA TYR A 21 21.38 78.74 17.54
C TYR A 21 20.21 78.80 18.51
N ASP A 22 19.00 78.80 17.98
CA ASP A 22 17.77 78.68 18.75
C ASP A 22 17.95 77.53 19.75
N GLU A 23 17.86 77.87 21.04
CA GLU A 23 18.15 76.93 22.12
C GLU A 23 17.21 75.70 22.08
N LYS A 24 16.09 75.82 21.38
CA LYS A 24 15.11 74.75 21.23
C LYS A 24 15.51 73.76 20.16
N ALA A 25 16.13 74.21 19.07
CA ALA A 25 16.54 73.37 17.94
C ALA A 25 17.60 72.33 18.34
N TRP A 26 18.62 72.72 19.11
CA TRP A 26 19.66 71.76 19.55
C TRP A 26 19.17 70.81 20.65
N LYS A 27 18.14 71.18 21.41
CA LYS A 27 17.51 70.25 22.37
C LYS A 27 16.72 69.19 21.63
N GLN A 28 15.89 69.61 20.66
CA GLN A 28 15.13 68.71 19.80
C GLN A 28 16.04 67.71 19.06
N ASP A 29 17.12 68.19 18.43
CA ASP A 29 18.04 67.32 17.70
C ASP A 29 18.74 66.31 18.62
N ARG A 30 19.10 66.70 19.84
CA ARG A 30 19.70 65.77 20.80
C ARG A 30 18.71 64.71 21.24
N GLU A 31 17.44 65.04 21.44
CA GLU A 31 16.40 64.06 21.78
C GLU A 31 16.16 63.10 20.61
N VAL A 32 16.11 63.60 19.37
CA VAL A 32 15.98 62.77 18.16
C VAL A 32 17.18 61.83 18.01
N GLN A 33 18.40 62.32 18.23
CA GLN A 33 19.62 61.52 18.12
C GLN A 33 19.78 60.53 19.28
N GLN A 34 19.31 60.89 20.48
CA GLN A 34 19.23 59.96 21.61
C GLN A 34 18.21 58.86 21.33
N ALA A 35 17.02 59.20 20.82
CA ALA A 35 15.99 58.24 20.45
C ALA A 35 16.47 57.27 19.36
N LYS A 36 17.17 57.78 18.33
CA LYS A 36 17.79 56.94 17.30
C LYS A 36 18.82 55.97 17.88
N ARG A 37 19.77 56.46 18.70
CA ARG A 37 20.79 55.60 19.32
C ARG A 37 20.19 54.56 20.25
N VAL A 38 19.12 54.88 20.97
CA VAL A 38 18.43 53.92 21.84
C VAL A 38 17.72 52.84 21.03
N SER A 39 17.03 53.22 19.95
CA SER A 39 16.40 52.26 19.01
C SER A 39 17.43 51.34 18.34
N GLU A 40 18.55 51.94 17.88
CA GLU A 40 19.62 51.23 17.19
C GLU A 40 20.37 50.28 18.12
N LYS A 41 20.73 50.74 19.33
CA LYS A 41 21.35 49.92 20.37
C LYS A 41 20.43 48.79 20.86
N GLY A 42 19.13 49.07 20.98
CA GLY A 42 18.13 48.04 21.30
C GLY A 42 18.08 46.96 20.23
N ARG A 43 18.04 47.34 18.96
CA ARG A 43 18.11 46.40 17.83
C ARG A 43 19.40 45.60 17.83
N GLU A 44 20.56 46.23 18.03
CA GLU A 44 21.85 45.55 18.09
C GLU A 44 21.92 44.53 19.23
N SER A 45 21.48 44.91 20.44
CA SER A 45 21.46 43.99 21.58
C SER A 45 20.58 42.75 21.34
N ASN A 46 19.45 42.91 20.65
CA ASN A 46 18.59 41.79 20.29
C ASN A 46 19.24 40.89 19.23
N VAL A 47 19.95 41.49 18.26
CA VAL A 47 20.66 40.72 17.22
C VAL A 47 21.84 39.97 17.83
N GLU A 48 22.61 40.58 18.72
CA GLU A 48 23.71 39.93 19.45
C GLU A 48 23.20 38.74 20.27
N PHE A 49 22.12 38.93 21.04
CA PHE A 49 21.47 37.86 21.81
C PHE A 49 20.99 36.71 20.92
N LEU A 50 20.30 37.00 19.81
CA LEU A 50 19.85 35.98 18.86
C LEU A 50 21.04 35.25 18.22
N THR A 51 22.12 35.96 17.90
CA THR A 51 23.32 35.38 17.31
C THR A 51 24.01 34.42 18.28
N GLU A 52 24.16 34.82 19.54
CA GLU A 52 24.77 33.98 20.58
C GLU A 52 23.91 32.77 20.93
N PHE A 53 22.58 32.94 21.02
CA PHE A 53 21.64 31.84 21.25
C PHE A 53 21.65 30.83 20.10
N MET A 54 21.69 31.29 18.85
CA MET A 54 21.80 30.43 17.68
C MET A 54 23.14 29.68 17.69
N ALA A 55 24.26 30.35 17.96
CA ALA A 55 25.56 29.69 18.00
C ALA A 55 25.64 28.58 19.06
N GLN A 56 25.12 28.82 20.26
CA GLN A 56 25.33 27.92 21.40
C GLN A 56 24.24 26.84 21.58
N ARG A 57 23.02 27.08 21.08
CA ARG A 57 21.85 26.21 21.33
C ARG A 57 20.99 25.93 20.10
N TRP A 58 21.50 26.11 18.88
CA TRP A 58 20.75 25.80 17.64
C TRP A 58 20.15 24.39 17.61
N TYR A 59 20.82 23.41 18.21
CA TYR A 59 20.36 22.02 18.26
C TYR A 59 19.05 21.86 19.05
N VAL A 60 18.76 22.73 20.02
CA VAL A 60 17.49 22.71 20.76
C VAL A 60 16.33 23.09 19.84
N ILE A 61 16.53 24.14 19.04
CA ILE A 61 15.54 24.59 18.04
C ILE A 61 15.39 23.52 16.96
N ALA A 62 16.50 22.97 16.46
CA ALA A 62 16.48 21.90 15.45
C ALA A 62 15.75 20.64 15.98
N GLY A 63 16.02 20.22 17.22
CA GLY A 63 15.35 19.10 17.85
C GLY A 63 13.85 19.32 18.02
N ALA A 64 13.44 20.52 18.45
CA ALA A 64 12.03 20.89 18.54
C ALA A 64 11.33 20.84 17.18
N LEU A 65 11.99 21.31 16.11
CA LEU A 65 11.46 21.24 14.75
C LEU A 65 11.31 19.79 14.27
N VAL A 66 12.27 18.91 14.58
CA VAL A 66 12.19 17.48 14.23
C VAL A 66 11.01 16.82 14.94
N ILE A 67 10.84 17.07 16.24
CA ILE A 67 9.71 16.56 17.02
C ILE A 67 8.38 17.08 16.46
N LEU A 68 8.31 18.39 16.16
CA LEU A 68 7.12 18.98 15.54
C LEU A 68 6.81 18.31 14.20
N PHE A 69 7.82 18.04 13.37
CA PHE A 69 7.64 17.34 12.11
C PHE A 69 7.14 15.91 12.29
N LEU A 70 7.64 15.19 13.30
CA LEU A 70 7.18 13.85 13.66
C LEU A 70 5.70 13.88 14.07
N VAL A 71 5.31 14.83 14.92
CA VAL A 71 3.91 14.99 15.35
C VAL A 71 3.01 15.32 14.16
N ILE A 72 3.41 16.26 13.29
CA ILE A 72 2.64 16.61 12.08
C ILE A 72 2.45 15.38 11.17
N LYS A 73 3.51 14.59 10.97
CA LYS A 73 3.43 13.34 10.19
C LYS A 73 2.54 12.31 10.88
N LEU A 74 2.64 12.16 12.20
CA LEU A 74 1.82 11.24 12.98
C LEU A 74 0.34 11.62 12.91
N VAL A 75 -0.01 12.89 13.10
CA VAL A 75 -1.39 13.39 12.98
C VAL A 75 -1.96 13.11 11.60
N LYS A 76 -1.19 13.39 10.54
CA LYS A 76 -1.62 13.06 9.16
C LYS A 76 -1.83 11.56 8.95
N THR A 77 -1.00 10.73 9.57
CA THR A 77 -1.16 9.27 9.54
C THR A 77 -2.42 8.85 10.29
N VAL A 78 -2.61 9.31 11.53
CA VAL A 78 -3.78 8.97 12.35
C VAL A 78 -5.07 9.38 11.65
N ILE A 79 -5.15 10.57 11.04
CA ILE A 79 -6.35 11.01 10.29
C ILE A 79 -6.69 10.03 9.15
N LYS A 80 -5.70 9.58 8.38
CA LYS A 80 -5.92 8.59 7.32
C LYS A 80 -6.44 7.27 7.89
N TRP A 81 -5.83 6.80 8.99
CA TRP A 81 -6.26 5.57 9.66
C TRP A 81 -7.65 5.68 10.28
N VAL A 82 -8.04 6.83 10.82
CA VAL A 82 -9.38 7.07 11.35
C VAL A 82 -10.44 6.91 10.26
N ILE A 83 -10.20 7.45 9.06
CA ILE A 83 -11.12 7.27 7.92
C ILE A 83 -11.20 5.80 7.52
N ILE A 84 -10.05 5.11 7.43
CA ILE A 84 -10.01 3.68 7.12
C ILE A 84 -10.79 2.88 8.16
N LEU A 85 -10.57 3.13 9.45
CA LEU A 85 -11.29 2.46 10.54
C LEU A 85 -12.78 2.79 10.54
N ALA A 86 -13.16 4.02 10.21
CA ALA A 86 -14.57 4.41 10.07
C ALA A 86 -15.24 3.65 8.91
N ILE A 87 -14.57 3.51 7.76
CA ILE A 87 -15.07 2.73 6.63
C ILE A 87 -15.16 1.25 7.01
N VAL A 88 -14.12 0.69 7.65
CA VAL A 88 -14.12 -0.70 8.11
C VAL A 88 -15.26 -0.94 9.11
N ALA A 89 -15.48 -0.03 10.06
CA ALA A 89 -16.60 -0.12 10.99
C ALA A 89 -17.95 -0.04 10.26
N ALA A 90 -18.11 0.89 9.32
CA ALA A 90 -19.32 1.01 8.51
C ALA A 90 -19.60 -0.28 7.72
N VAL A 91 -18.58 -0.84 7.06
CA VAL A 91 -18.69 -2.11 6.33
C VAL A 91 -18.92 -3.28 7.28
N TYR A 92 -18.36 -3.28 8.48
CA TYR A 92 -18.59 -4.34 9.46
C TYR A 92 -20.05 -4.35 9.93
N PHE A 93 -20.60 -3.20 10.31
CA PHE A 93 -22.01 -3.09 10.72
C PHE A 93 -22.97 -3.35 9.56
N TYR A 94 -22.69 -2.78 8.38
CA TYR A 94 -23.53 -2.99 7.20
C TYR A 94 -23.43 -4.44 6.71
N GLY A 95 -22.23 -4.96 6.51
CA GLY A 95 -21.95 -6.31 6.05
C GLY A 95 -22.45 -7.41 7.01
N ALA A 96 -22.49 -7.15 8.32
CA ALA A 96 -23.13 -8.07 9.27
C ALA A 96 -24.61 -8.31 8.93
N SER A 97 -25.33 -7.31 8.40
CA SER A 97 -26.72 -7.44 7.96
C SER A 97 -26.88 -8.23 6.65
N TYR A 98 -25.80 -8.42 5.87
CA TYR A 98 -25.82 -9.16 4.61
C TYR A 98 -25.36 -10.60 4.74
N LYS A 99 -24.85 -11.03 5.91
CA LYS A 99 -24.33 -12.38 6.09
C LYS A 99 -25.35 -13.46 5.74
N ASP A 100 -26.59 -13.30 6.19
CA ASP A 100 -27.65 -14.30 5.97
C ASP A 100 -28.04 -14.37 4.48
N GLN A 101 -28.18 -13.22 3.82
CA GLN A 101 -28.48 -13.17 2.39
C GLN A 101 -27.32 -13.74 1.55
N LEU A 102 -26.08 -13.41 1.87
CA LEU A 102 -24.89 -13.94 1.18
C LEU A 102 -24.75 -15.45 1.35
N LEU A 103 -25.09 -15.99 2.52
CA LEU A 103 -25.12 -17.43 2.77
C LEU A 103 -26.23 -18.13 1.98
N GLU A 104 -27.43 -17.53 1.91
CA GLU A 104 -28.55 -18.07 1.15
C GLU A 104 -28.29 -18.06 -0.36
N TYR A 105 -27.79 -16.94 -0.90
CA TYR A 105 -27.39 -16.85 -2.32
C TYR A 105 -26.21 -17.78 -2.65
N GLY A 106 -25.22 -17.88 -1.77
CA GLY A 106 -24.09 -18.80 -1.94
C GLY A 106 -24.52 -20.27 -1.92
N SER A 107 -25.43 -20.63 -1.03
CA SER A 107 -25.98 -21.99 -0.92
C SER A 107 -26.87 -22.33 -2.12
N ALA A 108 -27.71 -21.40 -2.57
CA ALA A 108 -28.58 -21.59 -3.74
C ALA A 108 -27.78 -21.74 -5.04
N LEU A 109 -26.75 -20.90 -5.24
CA LEU A 109 -25.85 -21.01 -6.40
C LEU A 109 -25.01 -22.29 -6.35
N GLY A 110 -24.45 -22.63 -5.19
CA GLY A 110 -23.70 -23.87 -5.00
C GLY A 110 -24.55 -25.11 -5.29
N THR A 111 -25.80 -25.12 -4.82
CA THR A 111 -26.74 -26.22 -5.07
C THR A 111 -27.11 -26.31 -6.55
N LYS A 112 -27.34 -25.19 -7.23
CA LYS A 112 -27.69 -25.17 -8.67
C LYS A 112 -26.53 -25.64 -9.55
N VAL A 113 -25.32 -25.15 -9.30
CA VAL A 113 -24.11 -25.56 -10.04
C VAL A 113 -23.78 -27.02 -9.78
N ALA A 114 -23.88 -27.48 -8.53
CA ALA A 114 -23.67 -28.89 -8.20
C ALA A 114 -24.71 -29.79 -8.87
N ALA A 115 -25.98 -29.38 -8.92
CA ALA A 115 -27.04 -30.12 -9.60
C ALA A 115 -26.82 -30.19 -11.12
N ASP A 116 -26.42 -29.08 -11.76
CA ASP A 116 -26.15 -29.04 -13.20
C ASP A 116 -24.94 -29.91 -13.58
N VAL A 117 -23.84 -29.81 -12.82
CA VAL A 117 -22.65 -30.65 -13.03
C VAL A 117 -22.98 -32.13 -12.82
N LYS A 118 -23.76 -32.47 -11.78
CA LYS A 118 -24.16 -33.85 -11.51
C LYS A 118 -25.09 -34.40 -12.61
N ASN A 119 -26.05 -33.62 -13.08
CA ASN A 119 -26.94 -34.03 -14.17
C ASN A 119 -26.18 -34.22 -15.48
N GLN A 120 -25.25 -33.33 -15.79
CA GLN A 120 -24.42 -33.45 -16.99
C GLN A 120 -23.48 -34.66 -16.90
N ALA A 121 -22.84 -34.88 -15.75
CA ALA A 121 -22.00 -36.06 -15.52
C ALA A 121 -22.81 -37.37 -15.61
N LEU A 122 -24.00 -37.43 -14.99
CA LEU A 122 -24.87 -38.62 -15.07
C LEU A 122 -25.34 -38.89 -16.49
N LYS A 123 -25.69 -37.85 -17.26
CA LYS A 123 -26.09 -37.98 -18.66
C LYS A 123 -24.93 -38.50 -19.52
N THR A 124 -23.75 -37.90 -19.39
CA THR A 124 -22.55 -38.33 -20.13
C THR A 124 -22.13 -39.76 -19.76
N VAL A 125 -22.11 -40.12 -18.48
CA VAL A 125 -21.76 -41.49 -18.05
C VAL A 125 -22.78 -42.51 -18.54
N THR A 126 -24.08 -42.17 -18.51
CA THR A 126 -25.14 -43.08 -18.99
C THR A 126 -25.11 -43.25 -20.51
N GLU A 127 -24.81 -42.19 -21.25
CA GLU A 127 -24.62 -42.26 -22.71
C GLU A 127 -23.36 -43.05 -23.07
N GLU A 128 -22.24 -42.82 -22.37
CA GLU A 128 -21.00 -43.57 -22.60
C GLU A 128 -21.07 -45.04 -22.19
N ALA A 129 -21.82 -45.37 -21.13
CA ALA A 129 -22.00 -46.75 -20.69
C ALA A 129 -22.82 -47.59 -21.68
N LYS A 130 -23.74 -46.98 -22.44
CA LYS A 130 -24.50 -47.67 -23.50
C LYS A 130 -23.65 -47.97 -24.74
N GLU A 131 -22.63 -47.14 -25.00
CA GLU A 131 -21.68 -47.35 -26.10
C GLU A 131 -20.45 -48.16 -25.67
N ALA A 132 -20.40 -48.61 -24.41
CA ALA A 132 -19.29 -49.37 -23.87
C ALA A 132 -19.20 -50.74 -24.57
N LYS A 133 -18.11 -50.96 -25.29
CA LYS A 133 -17.81 -52.27 -25.90
C LYS A 133 -16.87 -53.06 -25.00
N TYR A 134 -17.35 -54.20 -24.53
CA TYR A 134 -16.51 -55.21 -23.89
C TYR A 134 -15.90 -56.12 -24.96
N MET A 135 -14.59 -56.25 -24.96
CA MET A 135 -13.84 -57.16 -25.83
C MET A 135 -13.02 -58.10 -24.95
N GLN A 136 -13.15 -59.40 -25.19
CA GLN A 136 -12.27 -60.40 -24.60
C GLN A 136 -11.11 -60.64 -25.56
N ASN A 137 -9.89 -60.39 -25.10
CA ASN A 137 -8.71 -60.53 -25.90
C ASN A 137 -8.25 -62.00 -25.93
N PRO A 138 -7.58 -62.44 -27.01
CA PRO A 138 -7.12 -63.83 -27.15
C PRO A 138 -6.09 -64.25 -26.08
N ASP A 139 -5.46 -63.29 -25.42
CA ASP A 139 -4.49 -63.48 -24.33
C ASP A 139 -5.14 -63.69 -22.95
N GLY A 140 -6.47 -63.77 -22.90
CA GLY A 140 -7.25 -63.92 -21.67
C GLY A 140 -7.48 -62.62 -20.90
N THR A 141 -7.05 -61.47 -21.43
CA THR A 141 -7.38 -60.14 -20.89
C THR A 141 -8.71 -59.62 -21.40
N PHE A 142 -9.24 -58.58 -20.79
CA PHE A 142 -10.43 -57.87 -21.24
C PHE A 142 -10.15 -56.39 -21.46
N THR A 143 -10.86 -55.82 -22.43
CA THR A 143 -10.87 -54.40 -22.73
C THR A 143 -12.31 -53.89 -22.70
N VAL A 144 -12.58 -52.89 -21.88
CA VAL A 144 -13.82 -52.11 -21.93
C VAL A 144 -13.51 -50.75 -22.54
N LYS A 145 -14.10 -50.45 -23.70
CA LYS A 145 -13.87 -49.18 -24.39
C LYS A 145 -15.16 -48.38 -24.52
N THR A 146 -15.16 -47.15 -24.03
CA THR A 146 -16.17 -46.12 -24.32
C THR A 146 -15.58 -45.06 -25.26
N LYS A 147 -16.36 -44.01 -25.54
CA LYS A 147 -15.93 -42.88 -26.36
C LYS A 147 -14.74 -42.11 -25.76
N SER A 148 -14.68 -42.00 -24.43
CA SER A 148 -13.69 -41.17 -23.74
C SER A 148 -12.75 -41.98 -22.81
N VAL A 149 -13.13 -43.20 -22.46
CA VAL A 149 -12.41 -44.05 -21.48
C VAL A 149 -12.13 -45.42 -22.09
N ARG A 150 -10.92 -45.95 -21.87
CA ARG A 150 -10.58 -47.34 -22.16
C ARG A 150 -10.03 -48.00 -20.91
N ILE A 151 -10.52 -49.17 -20.55
CA ILE A 151 -10.09 -49.95 -19.40
C ILE A 151 -9.56 -51.28 -19.92
N ASP A 152 -8.31 -51.61 -19.62
CA ASP A 152 -7.67 -52.88 -19.95
C ASP A 152 -7.31 -53.61 -18.64
N GLY A 153 -7.67 -54.89 -18.54
CA GLY A 153 -7.53 -55.64 -17.30
C GLY A 153 -7.52 -57.15 -17.49
N LYS A 154 -7.11 -57.88 -16.44
CA LYS A 154 -7.26 -59.34 -16.38
C LYS A 154 -8.44 -59.70 -15.48
N PRO A 155 -9.28 -60.69 -15.84
CA PRO A 155 -10.34 -61.15 -14.97
C PRO A 155 -9.78 -61.56 -13.60
N GLY A 156 -10.30 -60.98 -12.51
CA GLY A 156 -9.85 -61.25 -11.14
C GLY A 156 -8.57 -60.52 -10.70
N ALA A 157 -7.99 -59.64 -11.52
CA ALA A 157 -6.84 -58.83 -11.12
C ALA A 157 -7.23 -57.72 -10.12
N SER A 158 -6.32 -57.39 -9.21
CA SER A 158 -6.44 -56.30 -8.25
C SER A 158 -6.31 -54.91 -8.88
N ASP A 159 -5.69 -54.83 -10.06
CA ASP A 159 -5.32 -53.59 -10.73
C ASP A 159 -5.71 -53.66 -12.21
N VAL A 160 -6.16 -52.53 -12.74
CA VAL A 160 -6.52 -52.36 -14.17
C VAL A 160 -5.92 -51.07 -14.70
N GLN A 161 -5.61 -51.06 -16.00
CA GLN A 161 -5.17 -49.85 -16.69
C GLN A 161 -6.38 -49.09 -17.21
N VAL A 162 -6.51 -47.82 -16.79
CA VAL A 162 -7.54 -46.91 -17.27
C VAL A 162 -6.86 -45.81 -18.09
N THR A 163 -7.22 -45.76 -19.37
CA THR A 163 -6.80 -44.72 -20.30
C THR A 163 -7.95 -43.72 -20.46
N PHE A 164 -7.71 -42.47 -20.08
CA PHE A 164 -8.65 -41.36 -20.26
C PHE A 164 -7.93 -40.22 -20.98
N MET A 165 -8.51 -39.69 -22.06
CA MET A 165 -7.92 -38.55 -22.80
C MET A 165 -6.43 -38.75 -23.16
N ASN A 166 -6.06 -39.94 -23.64
CA ASN A 166 -4.67 -40.32 -23.97
C ASN A 166 -3.70 -40.44 -22.78
N GLN A 167 -4.15 -40.32 -21.53
CA GLN A 167 -3.34 -40.58 -20.34
C GLN A 167 -3.74 -41.91 -19.71
N THR A 168 -2.74 -42.74 -19.39
CA THR A 168 -2.96 -44.08 -18.83
C THR A 168 -2.58 -44.09 -17.35
N PHE A 169 -3.48 -44.55 -16.51
CA PHE A 169 -3.31 -44.67 -15.07
C PHE A 169 -3.60 -46.11 -14.64
N THR A 170 -2.78 -46.64 -13.74
CA THR A 170 -3.06 -47.93 -13.11
C THR A 170 -3.89 -47.68 -11.87
N LEU A 171 -5.12 -48.19 -11.85
CA LEU A 171 -6.06 -48.03 -10.74
C LEU A 171 -6.37 -49.38 -10.13
N LYS A 172 -6.52 -49.40 -8.80
CA LYS A 172 -7.02 -50.56 -8.07
C LYS A 172 -8.49 -50.78 -8.40
N VAL A 173 -8.87 -52.05 -8.48
CA VAL A 173 -10.23 -52.48 -8.77
C VAL A 173 -11.09 -52.33 -7.51
N ASP A 174 -11.66 -51.14 -7.35
CA ASP A 174 -12.62 -50.82 -6.29
C ASP A 174 -14.07 -51.16 -6.72
N ASP A 175 -15.01 -51.18 -5.78
CA ASP A 175 -16.40 -51.62 -6.01
C ASP A 175 -17.14 -50.84 -7.12
N VAL A 176 -16.78 -49.57 -7.31
CA VAL A 176 -17.31 -48.73 -8.40
C VAL A 176 -16.84 -49.24 -9.77
N LEU A 177 -15.56 -49.63 -9.86
CA LEU A 177 -14.95 -50.14 -11.08
C LEU A 177 -15.49 -51.54 -11.43
N LYS A 178 -15.71 -52.39 -10.42
CA LYS A 178 -16.35 -53.71 -10.60
C LYS A 178 -17.74 -53.58 -11.19
N ARG A 179 -18.57 -52.69 -10.65
CA ARG A 179 -19.92 -52.43 -11.16
C ARG A 179 -19.91 -51.92 -12.59
N PHE A 180 -18.94 -51.08 -12.96
CA PHE A 180 -18.78 -50.59 -14.33
C PHE A 180 -18.42 -51.74 -15.30
N ILE A 181 -17.47 -52.61 -14.93
CA ILE A 181 -17.07 -53.76 -15.74
C ILE A 181 -18.23 -54.76 -15.88
N GLU A 182 -18.99 -55.03 -14.82
CA GLU A 182 -20.17 -55.89 -14.86
C GLU A 182 -21.28 -55.31 -15.74
N GLN A 183 -21.54 -54.01 -15.66
CA GLN A 183 -22.51 -53.35 -16.54
C GLN A 183 -22.08 -53.40 -18.00
N ALA A 184 -20.79 -53.16 -18.30
CA ALA A 184 -20.27 -53.28 -19.66
C ALA A 184 -20.34 -54.73 -20.19
N LYS A 185 -20.12 -55.73 -19.33
CA LYS A 185 -20.27 -57.16 -19.68
C LYS A 185 -21.73 -57.52 -19.96
N THR A 186 -22.66 -56.95 -19.20
CA THR A 186 -24.11 -57.22 -19.36
C THR A 186 -24.69 -56.49 -20.57
N GLY A 187 -24.23 -55.26 -20.86
CA GLY A 187 -24.63 -54.47 -22.03
C GLY A 187 -24.09 -55.00 -23.36
N ALA A 188 -22.98 -55.76 -23.35
CA ALA A 188 -22.41 -56.40 -24.54
C ALA A 188 -23.08 -57.74 -24.92
N ALA A 189 -24.02 -58.24 -24.12
CA ALA A 189 -24.76 -59.49 -24.34
C ALA A 189 -26.17 -59.27 -24.95
N GLY A 190 -26.50 -58.03 -25.36
CA GLY A 190 -27.74 -57.65 -26.02
C GLY A 190 -27.55 -57.23 -27.47
#